data_AF-A0A2V8RNU5-F1
#
_entry.id   AF-A0A2V8RNU5-F1
#
_cell.length_a   1.000
_cell.length_b   1.000
_cell.length_c   1.000
_cell.angle_alpha   90.00
_cell.angle_beta   90.00
_cell.angle_gamma   90.00
#
_symmetry.space_group_name_H-M   'P 1'
#
loop_
_entity.id
_entity.type
_entity.pdbx_description
1 polymer ?
#
loop_
_entity_poly.entity_id
_entity_poly.type
_entity_poly.pdbx_seq_one_letter_code
_entity_poly.pdbx_strand_id
1 'polypeptide(L)'
;MTSEPIATFSPAKLALLEMTLKKHRRGRAQSIPRAANRESAPLSHSQQGLWVLNRLMPGSSIYHTPTAARLTGRLDIAALRQALDCIVARHQALRTTFSLVAGTPRQMIAEQLSLELPLINLSELPEAEREAEAQRRLKQEAMRPFDLSRGPLIRAVLLRLTPNEHILVVTMHHIVTDGWSVGVFHQELTTLYEAFSAGRQSPLGELPIQYADYAEWQRQRFEGPAYQSQLSYWKQQFAPLPPVLELPTDHPRPNAPAYQEFRGAQHEISLSKQLTSDLKLFCQ
;
A
#
# COMPACT_ATOMS: atom_id res chain seq x y z
N MET A 1 20.62 8.06 -26.14
CA MET A 1 20.86 9.45 -25.72
C MET A 1 22.19 9.48 -25.00
N THR A 2 23.18 10.15 -25.58
CA THR A 2 24.56 10.24 -25.07
C THR A 2 24.61 11.17 -23.87
N SER A 3 25.10 10.67 -22.73
CA SER A 3 25.32 11.47 -21.53
C SER A 3 26.50 12.42 -21.74
N GLU A 4 26.24 13.72 -21.80
CA GLU A 4 27.31 14.74 -21.80
C GLU A 4 27.96 14.85 -20.40
N PRO A 5 29.29 14.96 -20.32
CA PRO A 5 29.98 15.29 -19.07
C PRO A 5 29.53 16.65 -18.54
N ILE A 6 29.39 16.79 -17.22
CA ILE A 6 28.95 18.03 -16.55
C ILE A 6 29.82 19.25 -16.93
N ALA A 7 31.08 19.01 -17.28
CA ALA A 7 32.05 20.04 -17.69
C ALA A 7 31.68 20.77 -19.00
N THR A 8 30.78 20.24 -19.84
CA THR A 8 30.36 20.87 -21.10
C THR A 8 28.99 21.54 -21.01
N PHE A 9 28.45 21.74 -19.80
CA PHE A 9 27.14 22.37 -19.64
C PHE A 9 27.20 23.86 -20.01
N SER A 10 26.24 24.31 -20.82
CA SER A 10 26.06 25.72 -21.13
C SER A 10 25.68 26.51 -19.86
N PRO A 11 25.89 27.84 -19.83
CA PRO A 11 25.51 28.68 -18.69
C PRO A 11 24.03 28.54 -18.30
N ALA A 12 23.15 28.32 -19.28
CA ALA A 12 21.73 28.05 -19.04
C ALA A 12 21.47 26.67 -18.38
N LYS A 13 22.20 25.61 -18.77
CA LYS A 13 22.14 24.30 -18.10
C LYS A 13 22.69 24.37 -16.68
N LEU A 14 23.76 25.12 -16.46
CA LEU A 14 24.31 25.34 -15.11
C LEU A 14 23.34 26.14 -14.23
N ALA A 15 22.69 27.18 -14.75
CA ALA A 15 21.65 27.91 -14.03
C ALA A 15 20.43 27.03 -13.69
N LEU A 16 20.01 26.15 -14.60
CA LEU A 16 18.93 25.18 -14.37
C LEU A 16 19.33 24.12 -13.33
N LEU A 17 20.58 23.65 -13.37
CA LEU A 17 21.15 22.73 -12.37
C LEU A 17 21.22 23.40 -11.00
N GLU A 18 21.69 24.66 -10.92
CA GLU A 18 21.68 25.44 -9.68
C GLU A 18 20.28 25.69 -9.15
N MET A 19 19.30 25.98 -10.01
CA MET A 19 17.91 26.15 -9.61
C MET A 19 17.30 24.84 -9.11
N THR A 20 17.64 23.71 -9.73
CA THR A 20 17.24 22.36 -9.30
C THR A 20 17.88 22.00 -7.95
N LEU A 21 19.18 22.26 -7.77
CA LEU A 21 19.91 22.06 -6.52
C LEU A 21 19.41 23.01 -5.41
N LYS A 22 19.05 24.25 -5.73
CA LYS A 22 18.42 25.20 -4.79
C LYS A 22 16.98 24.80 -4.44
N LYS A 23 16.21 24.23 -5.38
CA LYS A 23 14.89 23.63 -5.10
C LYS A 23 15.01 22.40 -4.17
N HIS A 24 16.03 21.57 -4.33
CA HIS A 24 16.33 20.47 -3.40
C HIS A 24 16.95 20.92 -2.07
N ARG A 25 17.44 22.17 -1.96
CA ARG A 25 17.88 22.79 -0.70
C ARG A 25 16.75 23.51 0.05
N ARG A 26 15.54 23.62 -0.50
CA ARG A 26 14.37 24.18 0.21
C ARG A 26 13.62 23.07 0.93
N GLY A 27 13.98 22.94 2.22
CA GLY A 27 13.47 21.96 3.16
C GLY A 27 14.51 20.90 3.43
N ARG A 28 15.41 21.14 4.39
CA ARG A 28 16.19 20.06 5.01
C ARG A 28 15.14 19.07 5.52
N ALA A 29 14.95 17.95 4.83
CA ALA A 29 13.97 16.94 5.23
C ALA A 29 14.26 16.62 6.69
N GLN A 30 13.38 17.06 7.59
CA GLN A 30 13.60 16.85 9.01
C GLN A 30 13.51 15.35 9.23
N SER A 31 14.57 14.78 9.77
CA SER A 31 14.65 13.35 10.08
C SER A 31 13.47 12.98 10.97
N ILE A 32 12.79 11.89 10.64
CA ILE A 32 11.77 11.30 11.49
C ILE A 32 12.52 10.59 12.63
N PRO A 33 12.40 11.06 13.89
CA PRO A 33 13.05 10.41 15.01
C PRO A 33 12.39 9.04 15.26
N ARG A 34 13.13 8.13 15.89
CA ARG A 34 12.54 6.88 16.38
C ARG A 34 11.48 7.20 17.44
N ALA A 35 10.35 6.51 17.37
CA ALA A 35 9.28 6.58 18.35
C ALA A 35 9.80 6.21 19.75
N ALA A 36 9.32 6.92 20.78
CA ALA A 36 9.72 6.68 22.16
C ALA A 36 9.18 5.34 22.66
N ASN A 37 7.98 4.94 22.19
CA ASN A 37 7.38 3.64 22.46
C ASN A 37 6.71 3.09 21.20
N ARG A 38 7.40 2.18 20.51
CA ARG A 38 6.88 1.50 19.31
C ARG A 38 5.80 0.46 19.63
N GLU A 39 5.84 -0.14 20.81
CA GLU A 39 4.93 -1.24 21.18
C GLU A 39 3.48 -0.78 21.38
N SER A 40 3.28 0.52 21.63
CA SER A 40 1.96 1.15 21.76
C SER A 40 1.93 2.54 21.11
N ALA A 41 2.42 2.64 19.87
CA ALA A 41 2.42 3.89 19.11
C ALA A 41 0.99 4.38 18.80
N PRO A 42 0.76 5.70 18.71
CA PRO A 42 -0.53 6.22 18.24
C PRO A 42 -0.78 5.82 16.78
N LEU A 43 -2.04 5.80 16.35
CA LEU A 43 -2.36 5.70 14.92
C LEU A 43 -1.95 7.00 14.21
N SER A 44 -1.49 6.90 12.96
CA SER A 44 -1.44 8.07 12.07
C SER A 44 -2.85 8.63 11.83
N HIS A 45 -2.97 9.86 11.32
CA HIS A 45 -4.28 10.44 10.98
C HIS A 45 -5.02 9.60 9.94
N SER A 46 -4.32 9.08 8.94
CA SER A 46 -4.90 8.18 7.92
C SER A 46 -5.36 6.85 8.52
N GLN A 47 -4.56 6.25 9.40
CA GLN A 47 -4.95 5.02 10.10
C GLN A 47 -6.18 5.26 10.99
N GLN A 48 -6.28 6.40 11.68
CA GLN A 48 -7.42 6.71 12.53
C GLN A 48 -8.72 6.79 11.73
N GLY A 49 -8.69 7.41 10.54
CA GLY A 49 -9.85 7.43 9.63
C GLY A 49 -10.29 6.02 9.22
N LEU A 50 -9.34 5.18 8.78
CA LEU A 50 -9.62 3.80 8.41
C LEU A 50 -10.11 2.94 9.58
N TRP A 51 -9.58 3.16 10.79
CA TRP A 51 -10.03 2.46 11.99
C TRP A 51 -11.49 2.79 12.32
N VAL A 52 -11.88 4.07 12.25
CA VAL A 52 -13.27 4.49 12.44
C VAL A 52 -14.18 3.84 11.39
N LEU A 53 -13.78 3.87 10.11
CA LEU A 53 -14.55 3.28 9.02
C LEU A 53 -14.72 1.77 9.18
N ASN A 54 -13.67 1.06 9.61
CA ASN A 54 -13.76 -0.38 9.91
C ASN A 54 -14.73 -0.68 11.06
N ARG A 55 -14.82 0.19 12.08
CA ARG A 55 -15.78 0.06 13.18
C ARG A 55 -17.22 0.33 12.75
N LEU A 56 -17.42 1.23 11.79
CA LEU A 56 -18.74 1.54 11.22
C LEU A 56 -19.20 0.45 10.23
N MET A 57 -18.28 -0.25 9.59
CA MET A 57 -18.54 -1.28 8.57
C MET A 57 -17.75 -2.57 8.85
N PRO A 58 -18.03 -3.27 9.97
CA PRO A 58 -17.30 -4.47 10.34
C PRO A 58 -17.48 -5.56 9.27
N GLY A 59 -16.38 -6.21 8.90
CA GLY A 59 -16.37 -7.27 7.88
C GLY A 59 -16.37 -6.78 6.42
N SER A 60 -16.35 -5.46 6.19
CA SER A 60 -16.26 -4.90 4.83
C SER A 60 -14.87 -5.11 4.21
N SER A 61 -14.86 -5.41 2.91
CA SER A 61 -13.63 -5.60 2.11
C SER A 61 -13.19 -4.37 1.32
N ILE A 62 -13.90 -3.26 1.43
CA ILE A 62 -13.66 -2.04 0.62
C ILE A 62 -12.27 -1.42 0.82
N TYR A 63 -11.59 -1.75 1.93
CA TYR A 63 -10.24 -1.31 2.24
C TYR A 63 -9.22 -2.45 2.17
N HIS A 64 -9.51 -3.50 1.38
CA HIS A 64 -8.51 -4.48 1.01
C HIS A 64 -7.74 -4.02 -0.22
N THR A 65 -6.47 -4.36 -0.30
CA THR A 65 -5.59 -4.13 -1.46
C THR A 65 -5.09 -5.48 -1.97
N PRO A 66 -5.92 -6.25 -2.70
CA PRO A 66 -5.51 -7.52 -3.28
C PRO A 66 -4.58 -7.29 -4.48
N THR A 67 -3.50 -8.04 -4.55
CA THR A 67 -2.64 -8.15 -5.73
C THR A 67 -2.50 -9.63 -6.13
N ALA A 68 -2.40 -9.87 -7.43
CA ALA A 68 -2.18 -11.21 -7.97
C ALA A 68 -1.08 -11.16 -9.03
N ALA A 69 -0.11 -12.06 -8.91
CA ALA A 69 0.97 -12.22 -9.87
C ALA A 69 0.95 -13.65 -10.42
N ARG A 70 0.88 -13.77 -11.76
CA ARG A 70 1.07 -15.05 -12.44
C ARG A 70 2.57 -15.31 -12.57
N LEU A 71 3.00 -16.47 -12.09
CA LEU A 71 4.38 -16.92 -12.06
C LEU A 71 4.53 -18.10 -13.01
N THR A 72 5.46 -17.98 -13.96
CA THR A 72 5.70 -19.00 -14.99
C THR A 72 7.10 -19.55 -14.85
N GLY A 73 7.23 -20.88 -14.90
CA GLY A 73 8.48 -21.61 -14.72
C GLY A 73 8.51 -22.42 -13.43
N ARG A 74 9.68 -22.99 -13.12
CA ARG A 74 9.89 -23.70 -11.86
C ARG A 74 9.93 -22.70 -10.71
N LEU A 75 9.08 -22.92 -9.71
CA LEU A 75 8.97 -22.07 -8.52
C LEU A 75 9.56 -22.77 -7.30
N ASP A 76 10.53 -22.11 -6.65
CA ASP A 76 11.01 -22.53 -5.33
C ASP A 76 10.07 -21.99 -4.24
N ILE A 77 9.14 -22.83 -3.80
CA ILE A 77 8.11 -22.43 -2.82
C ILE A 77 8.74 -22.14 -1.45
N ALA A 78 9.86 -22.78 -1.10
CA ALA A 78 10.54 -22.54 0.18
C ALA A 78 11.20 -21.16 0.17
N ALA A 79 11.92 -20.80 -0.90
CA ALA A 79 12.49 -19.48 -1.09
C ALA A 79 11.41 -18.38 -1.11
N LEU A 80 10.26 -18.64 -1.74
CA LEU A 80 9.13 -17.71 -1.75
C LEU A 80 8.56 -17.47 -0.34
N ARG A 81 8.37 -18.53 0.45
CA ARG A 81 7.92 -18.41 1.85
C ARG A 81 8.92 -17.60 2.67
N GLN A 82 10.21 -17.91 2.55
CA GLN A 82 11.27 -17.20 3.26
C GLN A 82 11.33 -15.72 2.87
N ALA A 83 11.11 -15.39 1.60
CA ALA A 83 11.01 -14.01 1.13
C ALA A 83 9.86 -13.26 1.79
N LEU A 84 8.66 -13.85 1.83
CA LEU A 84 7.49 -13.27 2.49
C LEU A 84 7.70 -13.05 3.99
N ASP A 85 8.23 -14.07 4.70
CA ASP A 85 8.53 -13.95 6.13
C ASP A 85 9.57 -12.85 6.41
N CYS A 86 10.59 -12.71 5.54
CA CYS A 86 11.60 -11.67 5.67
C CYS A 86 10.99 -10.26 5.49
N ILE A 87 10.06 -10.08 4.56
CA ILE A 87 9.35 -8.80 4.37
C ILE A 87 8.48 -8.48 5.59
N VAL A 88 7.72 -9.45 6.09
CA VAL A 88 6.87 -9.26 7.29
C VAL A 88 7.71 -8.92 8.52
N ALA A 89 8.88 -9.55 8.68
CA ALA A 89 9.79 -9.22 9.77
C ALA A 89 10.38 -7.79 9.63
N ARG A 90 10.77 -7.42 8.42
CA ARG A 90 11.39 -6.14 8.06
C ARG A 90 10.46 -4.94 8.26
N HIS A 91 9.19 -5.07 7.90
CA HIS A 91 8.19 -4.00 7.94
C HIS A 91 7.24 -4.17 9.12
N GLN A 92 7.43 -3.38 10.19
CA GLN A 92 6.60 -3.46 11.38
C GLN A 92 5.10 -3.31 11.09
N ALA A 93 4.74 -2.47 10.10
CA ALA A 93 3.36 -2.27 9.68
C ALA A 93 2.63 -3.57 9.33
N LEU A 94 3.32 -4.55 8.73
CA LEU A 94 2.70 -5.83 8.31
C LEU A 94 2.40 -6.78 9.48
N ARG A 95 2.99 -6.52 10.64
CA ARG A 95 2.78 -7.25 11.90
C ARG A 95 2.12 -6.38 12.99
N THR A 96 1.49 -5.28 12.57
CA THR A 96 0.74 -4.39 13.45
C THR A 96 -0.74 -4.75 13.46
N THR A 97 -1.33 -4.83 14.66
CA THR A 97 -2.78 -4.81 14.89
C THR A 97 -3.20 -3.53 15.62
N PHE A 98 -4.49 -3.30 15.76
CA PHE A 98 -5.07 -2.06 16.28
C PHE A 98 -6.07 -2.37 17.39
N SER A 99 -5.78 -1.90 18.60
CA SER A 99 -6.62 -2.13 19.77
C SER A 99 -6.87 -0.85 20.56
N LEU A 100 -7.89 -0.84 21.41
CA LEU A 100 -8.15 0.26 22.33
C LEU A 100 -7.32 0.07 23.61
N VAL A 101 -6.47 1.04 23.92
CA VAL A 101 -5.74 1.12 25.19
C VAL A 101 -6.22 2.37 25.91
N ALA A 102 -6.83 2.20 27.09
CA ALA A 102 -7.45 3.29 27.86
C ALA A 102 -8.38 4.19 27.00
N GLY A 103 -9.22 3.56 26.16
CA GLY A 103 -10.17 4.26 25.30
C GLY A 103 -9.57 4.92 24.05
N THR A 104 -8.27 4.83 23.82
CA THR A 104 -7.59 5.40 22.64
C THR A 104 -7.08 4.29 21.72
N PRO A 105 -7.31 4.34 20.40
CA PRO A 105 -6.75 3.33 19.49
C PRO A 105 -5.21 3.46 19.45
N ARG A 106 -4.53 2.31 19.53
CA ARG A 106 -3.07 2.18 19.48
C ARG A 106 -2.66 1.10 18.50
N GLN A 107 -1.47 1.27 17.93
CA GLN A 107 -0.77 0.26 17.14
C GLN A 107 -0.12 -0.73 18.11
N MET A 108 -0.46 -2.01 17.96
CA MET A 108 0.14 -3.13 18.69
C MET A 108 1.03 -3.90 17.73
N ILE A 109 2.34 -3.81 17.89
CA ILE A 109 3.29 -4.40 16.95
C ILE A 109 3.77 -5.74 17.53
N ALA A 110 3.40 -6.85 16.91
CA ALA A 110 3.85 -8.17 17.34
C ALA A 110 5.35 -8.32 17.06
N GLU A 111 6.15 -8.86 18.00
CA GLU A 111 7.61 -9.03 17.83
C GLU A 111 7.95 -9.83 16.57
N GLN A 112 7.21 -10.92 16.34
CA GLN A 112 7.34 -11.81 15.21
C GLN A 112 5.96 -12.16 14.65
N LEU A 113 5.90 -12.43 13.35
CA LEU A 113 4.73 -12.96 12.66
C LEU A 113 5.25 -13.85 11.52
N SER A 114 4.85 -15.12 11.52
CA SER A 114 5.07 -16.01 10.37
C SER A 114 3.86 -15.94 9.46
N LEU A 115 4.10 -15.69 8.16
CA LEU A 115 3.03 -15.59 7.19
C LEU A 115 2.72 -16.98 6.62
N GLU A 116 1.47 -17.40 6.77
CA GLU A 116 0.99 -18.59 6.08
C GLU A 116 0.96 -18.35 4.56
N LEU A 117 1.51 -19.32 3.82
CA LEU A 117 1.38 -19.44 2.37
C LEU A 117 0.77 -20.80 2.04
N PRO A 118 -0.56 -20.96 2.10
CA PRO A 118 -1.22 -22.18 1.68
C PRO A 118 -1.00 -22.40 0.18
N LEU A 119 -0.66 -23.64 -0.18
CA LEU A 119 -0.57 -24.09 -1.58
C LEU A 119 -1.86 -24.81 -1.94
N ILE A 120 -2.63 -24.24 -2.86
CA ILE A 120 -3.87 -24.83 -3.35
C ILE A 120 -3.58 -25.44 -4.72
N ASN A 121 -3.68 -26.76 -4.81
CA ASN A 121 -3.45 -27.46 -6.07
C ASN A 121 -4.71 -27.43 -6.94
N LEU A 122 -4.65 -26.70 -8.05
CA LEU A 122 -5.70 -26.68 -9.08
C LEU A 122 -5.33 -27.57 -10.27
N SER A 123 -4.11 -28.12 -10.32
CA SER A 123 -3.67 -28.94 -11.45
C SER A 123 -4.43 -30.26 -11.56
N GLU A 124 -5.13 -30.68 -10.51
CA GLU A 124 -5.97 -31.87 -10.48
C GLU A 124 -7.34 -31.64 -11.16
N LEU A 125 -7.73 -30.38 -11.36
CA LEU A 125 -8.94 -30.05 -12.11
C LEU A 125 -8.73 -30.19 -13.63
N PRO A 126 -9.81 -30.42 -14.39
CA PRO A 126 -9.78 -30.33 -15.85
C PRO A 126 -9.21 -28.97 -16.31
N GLU A 127 -8.38 -28.97 -17.34
CA GLU A 127 -7.67 -27.77 -17.81
C GLU A 127 -8.61 -26.59 -18.08
N ALA A 128 -9.75 -26.86 -18.71
CA ALA A 128 -10.77 -25.86 -19.02
C ALA A 128 -11.40 -25.18 -17.79
N GLU A 129 -11.31 -25.80 -16.60
CA GLU A 129 -11.91 -25.30 -15.36
C GLU A 129 -10.92 -24.55 -14.46
N ARG A 130 -9.61 -24.76 -14.65
CA ARG A 130 -8.56 -24.25 -13.74
C ARG A 130 -8.58 -22.73 -13.62
N GLU A 131 -8.71 -22.03 -14.74
CA GLU A 131 -8.68 -20.57 -14.76
C GLU A 131 -9.94 -19.99 -14.09
N ALA A 132 -11.13 -20.55 -14.37
CA ALA A 132 -12.37 -20.13 -13.74
C ALA A 132 -12.33 -20.33 -12.22
N GLU A 133 -11.81 -21.47 -11.76
CA GLU A 133 -11.62 -21.76 -10.34
C GLU A 133 -10.59 -20.84 -9.69
N ALA A 134 -9.48 -20.54 -10.37
CA ALA A 134 -8.49 -19.58 -9.91
C ALA A 134 -9.12 -18.19 -9.70
N GLN A 135 -9.87 -17.69 -10.69
CA GLN A 135 -10.58 -16.42 -10.59
C GLN A 135 -11.61 -16.40 -9.45
N ARG A 136 -12.34 -17.51 -9.24
CA ARG A 136 -13.26 -17.66 -8.11
C ARG A 136 -12.52 -17.52 -6.77
N ARG A 137 -11.37 -18.16 -6.63
CA ARG A 137 -10.54 -18.09 -5.40
C ARG A 137 -9.92 -16.71 -5.18
N LEU A 138 -9.46 -16.05 -6.24
CA LEU A 138 -8.99 -14.66 -6.16
C LEU A 138 -10.07 -13.74 -5.59
N LYS A 139 -11.30 -13.83 -6.10
CA LYS A 139 -12.45 -13.07 -5.58
C LYS A 139 -12.75 -13.40 -4.13
N GLN A 140 -12.71 -14.68 -3.75
CA GLN A 140 -12.93 -15.09 -2.36
C GLN A 140 -11.88 -14.51 -1.40
N GLU A 141 -10.59 -14.57 -1.76
CA GLU A 141 -9.54 -14.00 -0.93
C GLU A 141 -9.57 -12.47 -0.86
N ALA A 142 -9.94 -11.80 -1.95
CA ALA A 142 -10.16 -10.36 -1.98
C ALA A 142 -11.31 -9.93 -1.06
N MET A 143 -12.35 -10.75 -0.92
CA MET A 143 -13.54 -10.42 -0.10
C MET A 143 -13.44 -10.90 1.35
N ARG A 144 -12.53 -11.83 1.67
CA ARG A 144 -12.37 -12.37 3.02
C ARG A 144 -12.01 -11.26 4.02
N PRO A 145 -12.79 -11.03 5.09
CA PRO A 145 -12.61 -9.89 5.97
C PRO A 145 -11.30 -9.96 6.77
N PHE A 146 -10.79 -8.80 7.19
CA PHE A 146 -9.74 -8.70 8.21
C PHE A 146 -10.34 -8.24 9.55
N ASP A 147 -9.82 -8.81 10.64
CA ASP A 147 -10.02 -8.29 11.99
C ASP A 147 -8.81 -7.45 12.39
N LEU A 148 -9.00 -6.13 12.46
CA LEU A 148 -7.92 -5.19 12.78
C LEU A 148 -7.31 -5.41 14.17
N SER A 149 -8.05 -6.03 15.10
CA SER A 149 -7.59 -6.26 16.46
C SER A 149 -6.77 -7.54 16.62
N ARG A 150 -7.00 -8.54 15.75
CA ARG A 150 -6.38 -9.87 15.84
C ARG A 150 -5.30 -10.12 14.80
N GLY A 151 -5.47 -9.56 13.60
CA GLY A 151 -4.55 -9.79 12.48
C GLY A 151 -4.43 -11.27 12.07
N PRO A 152 -3.41 -11.61 11.26
CA PRO A 152 -2.53 -10.69 10.55
C PRO A 152 -3.31 -9.85 9.52
N LEU A 153 -2.79 -8.66 9.18
CA LEU A 153 -3.41 -7.73 8.22
C LEU A 153 -2.82 -7.85 6.81
N ILE A 154 -2.15 -8.97 6.58
CA ILE A 154 -1.61 -9.46 5.33
C ILE A 154 -1.94 -10.95 5.25
N ARG A 155 -2.28 -11.43 4.05
CA ARG A 155 -2.48 -12.84 3.74
C ARG A 155 -1.87 -13.15 2.39
N ALA A 156 -1.35 -14.36 2.23
CA ALA A 156 -0.89 -14.85 0.95
C ALA A 156 -1.50 -16.22 0.66
N VAL A 157 -1.74 -16.52 -0.60
CA VAL A 157 -2.08 -17.87 -1.08
C VAL A 157 -1.39 -18.12 -2.41
N LEU A 158 -0.93 -19.35 -2.61
CA LEU A 158 -0.34 -19.79 -3.85
C LEU A 158 -1.26 -20.79 -4.53
N LEU A 159 -1.78 -20.45 -5.71
CA LEU A 159 -2.56 -21.36 -6.54
C LEU A 159 -1.61 -22.04 -7.54
N ARG A 160 -1.62 -23.36 -7.63
CA ARG A 160 -0.87 -24.11 -8.63
C ARG A 160 -1.79 -24.56 -9.74
N LEU A 161 -1.59 -24.03 -10.95
CA LEU A 161 -2.38 -24.38 -12.14
C LEU A 161 -1.73 -25.57 -12.86
N THR A 162 -0.42 -25.55 -12.96
CA THR A 162 0.41 -26.63 -13.51
C THR A 162 1.72 -26.74 -12.73
N PRO A 163 2.59 -27.73 -12.97
CA PRO A 163 3.91 -27.78 -12.34
C PRO A 163 4.78 -26.52 -12.57
N ASN A 164 4.54 -25.78 -13.66
CA ASN A 164 5.31 -24.59 -14.05
C ASN A 164 4.45 -23.32 -14.11
N GLU A 165 3.26 -23.33 -13.53
CA GLU A 165 2.38 -22.15 -13.54
C GLU A 165 1.67 -22.01 -12.21
N HIS A 166 1.87 -20.85 -11.59
CA HIS A 166 1.29 -20.50 -10.29
C HIS A 166 0.69 -19.11 -10.32
N ILE A 167 -0.24 -18.86 -9.42
CA ILE A 167 -0.73 -17.50 -9.13
C ILE A 167 -0.48 -17.25 -7.65
N LEU A 168 0.40 -16.29 -7.35
CA LEU A 168 0.57 -15.76 -6.01
C LEU A 168 -0.44 -14.64 -5.81
N VAL A 169 -1.31 -14.79 -4.82
CA VAL A 169 -2.24 -13.75 -4.39
C VAL A 169 -1.77 -13.24 -3.04
N VAL A 170 -1.63 -11.93 -2.91
CA VAL A 170 -1.34 -11.26 -1.64
C VAL A 170 -2.42 -10.22 -1.39
N THR A 171 -3.10 -10.32 -0.25
CA THR A 171 -4.11 -9.36 0.15
C THR A 171 -3.68 -8.71 1.45
N MET A 172 -3.71 -7.38 1.48
CA MET A 172 -3.39 -6.59 2.68
C MET A 172 -4.57 -5.68 3.01
N HIS A 173 -4.67 -5.24 4.26
CA HIS A 173 -5.60 -4.16 4.63
C HIS A 173 -4.94 -2.79 4.40
N HIS A 174 -5.65 -1.84 3.81
CA HIS A 174 -5.15 -0.49 3.47
C HIS A 174 -4.71 0.34 4.70
N ILE A 175 -5.01 -0.12 5.91
CA ILE A 175 -4.52 0.50 7.17
C ILE A 175 -3.03 0.23 7.41
N VAL A 176 -2.46 -0.79 6.76
CA VAL A 176 -1.04 -1.16 6.84
C VAL A 176 -0.32 -1.07 5.48
N THR A 177 -0.99 -0.60 4.42
CA THR A 177 -0.41 -0.50 3.08
C THR A 177 -1.06 0.60 2.25
N ASP A 178 -0.41 1.02 1.18
CA ASP A 178 -0.91 1.95 0.17
C ASP A 178 -0.34 1.60 -1.22
N GLY A 179 -0.73 2.36 -2.25
CA GLY A 179 -0.28 2.11 -3.62
C GLY A 179 1.24 2.15 -3.81
N TRP A 180 1.96 2.96 -3.03
CA TRP A 180 3.43 3.00 -3.08
C TRP A 180 4.02 1.77 -2.40
N SER A 181 3.48 1.40 -1.24
CA SER A 181 3.89 0.25 -0.44
C SER A 181 3.74 -1.06 -1.21
N VAL A 182 2.72 -1.19 -2.07
CA VAL A 182 2.57 -2.33 -2.98
C VAL A 182 3.78 -2.45 -3.93
N GLY A 183 4.25 -1.33 -4.49
CA GLY A 183 5.45 -1.31 -5.33
C GLY A 183 6.71 -1.74 -4.56
N VAL A 184 6.90 -1.23 -3.34
CA VAL A 184 8.01 -1.61 -2.46
C VAL A 184 7.95 -3.11 -2.15
N PHE A 185 6.77 -3.63 -1.79
CA PHE A 185 6.57 -5.04 -1.50
C PHE A 185 6.99 -5.95 -2.66
N HIS A 186 6.56 -5.65 -3.89
CA HIS A 186 6.91 -6.46 -5.05
C HIS A 186 8.41 -6.40 -5.38
N GLN A 187 9.04 -5.23 -5.24
CA GLN A 187 10.48 -5.06 -5.46
C GLN A 187 11.29 -5.87 -4.45
N GLU A 188 10.94 -5.80 -3.17
CA GLU A 188 11.62 -6.55 -2.11
C GLU A 188 11.36 -8.07 -2.24
N LEU A 189 10.14 -8.48 -2.58
CA LEU A 189 9.81 -9.88 -2.82
C LEU A 189 10.66 -10.49 -3.92
N THR A 190 10.83 -9.77 -5.03
CA THR A 190 11.69 -10.20 -6.14
C THR A 190 13.15 -10.33 -5.68
N THR A 191 13.67 -9.30 -5.01
CA THR A 191 15.07 -9.26 -4.53
C THR A 191 15.36 -10.40 -3.53
N LEU A 192 14.45 -10.64 -2.59
CA LEU A 192 14.59 -11.67 -1.57
C LEU A 192 14.43 -13.07 -2.16
N TYR A 193 13.46 -13.26 -3.05
CA TYR A 193 13.26 -14.54 -3.74
C TYR A 193 14.50 -14.95 -4.54
N GLU A 194 15.11 -14.02 -5.28
CA GLU A 194 16.35 -14.26 -6.02
C GLU A 194 17.53 -14.63 -5.11
N ALA A 195 17.65 -13.99 -3.95
CA ALA A 195 18.68 -14.30 -2.97
C ALA A 195 18.48 -15.69 -2.36
N PHE A 196 17.29 -15.97 -1.85
CA PHE A 196 16.98 -17.24 -1.16
C PHE A 196 16.97 -18.44 -2.11
N SER A 197 16.46 -18.29 -3.33
CA SER A 197 16.51 -19.36 -4.35
C SER A 197 17.94 -19.73 -4.75
N ALA A 198 18.90 -18.83 -4.54
CA ALA A 198 20.32 -19.08 -4.76
C ALA A 198 21.08 -19.46 -3.47
N GLY A 199 20.38 -19.72 -2.36
CA GLY A 199 20.98 -20.06 -1.08
C GLY A 199 21.75 -18.92 -0.40
N ARG A 200 21.51 -17.66 -0.82
CA ARG A 200 22.14 -16.46 -0.22
C ARG A 200 21.28 -15.89 0.90
N GLN A 201 21.89 -15.11 1.78
CA GLN A 201 21.18 -14.34 2.81
C GLN A 201 20.46 -13.12 2.20
N SER A 202 19.56 -12.52 2.98
CA SER A 202 18.87 -11.29 2.58
C SER A 202 19.89 -10.16 2.33
N PRO A 203 19.86 -9.50 1.15
CA PRO A 203 20.68 -8.33 0.87
C PRO A 203 20.09 -7.04 1.48
N LEU A 204 18.89 -7.10 2.07
CA LEU A 204 18.17 -5.93 2.57
C LEU A 204 18.49 -5.69 4.05
N GLY A 205 19.31 -4.67 4.34
CA GLY A 205 19.63 -4.23 5.71
C GLY A 205 18.49 -3.46 6.37
N GLU A 206 18.41 -3.46 7.71
CA GLU A 206 17.29 -2.91 8.49
C GLU A 206 16.80 -1.51 8.05
N LEU A 207 15.50 -1.27 8.17
CA LEU A 207 14.93 0.04 7.85
C LEU A 207 15.28 1.06 8.95
N PRO A 208 15.78 2.25 8.59
CA PRO A 208 16.11 3.28 9.57
C PRO A 208 14.86 3.86 10.26
N ILE A 209 13.71 3.80 9.58
CA ILE A 209 12.42 4.34 10.00
C ILE A 209 11.36 3.25 9.82
N GLN A 210 10.51 3.08 10.84
CA GLN A 210 9.33 2.23 10.82
C GLN A 210 8.07 3.09 10.84
N TYR A 211 6.93 2.52 10.41
CA TYR A 211 5.69 3.30 10.29
C TYR A 211 5.21 3.89 11.64
N ALA A 212 5.49 3.21 12.75
CA ALA A 212 5.20 3.72 14.10
C ALA A 212 5.97 5.02 14.41
N ASP A 213 7.22 5.14 13.95
CA ASP A 213 8.01 6.36 14.07
C ASP A 213 7.35 7.51 13.30
N TYR A 214 6.90 7.23 12.06
CA TYR A 214 6.18 8.18 11.24
C TYR A 214 4.87 8.63 11.90
N ALA A 215 4.10 7.69 12.47
CA ALA A 215 2.83 8.01 13.11
C ALA A 215 3.01 8.92 14.33
N GLU A 216 4.00 8.65 15.18
CA GLU A 216 4.30 9.49 16.34
C GLU A 216 4.82 10.87 15.91
N TRP A 217 5.77 10.92 14.96
CA TRP A 217 6.25 12.16 14.38
C TRP A 217 5.12 12.99 13.77
N GLN A 218 4.20 12.37 13.02
CA GLN A 218 3.08 13.06 12.40
C GLN A 218 2.18 13.70 13.47
N ARG A 219 1.87 12.99 14.57
CA ARG A 219 1.04 13.53 15.65
C ARG A 219 1.62 14.80 16.25
N GLN A 220 2.92 14.81 16.52
CA GLN A 220 3.62 15.99 17.05
C GLN A 220 3.62 17.18 16.08
N ARG A 221 3.44 16.96 14.76
CA ARG A 221 3.40 18.02 13.75
C ARG A 221 2.05 18.70 13.60
N PHE A 222 0.98 18.02 13.98
CA PHE A 222 -0.39 18.54 13.86
C PHE A 222 -0.82 19.29 15.12
N GLU A 223 0.12 20.06 15.68
CA GLU A 223 -0.06 20.89 16.87
C GLU A 223 0.56 22.28 16.66
N GLY A 224 0.17 23.23 17.52
CA GLY A 224 0.76 24.56 17.55
C GLY A 224 0.34 25.52 16.41
N PRO A 225 0.94 26.73 16.37
CA PRO A 225 0.45 27.83 15.54
C PRO A 225 0.53 27.56 14.03
N ALA A 226 1.56 26.85 13.57
CA ALA A 226 1.73 26.53 12.15
C ALA A 226 0.59 25.63 11.63
N TYR A 227 0.23 24.61 12.41
CA TYR A 227 -0.92 23.76 12.08
C TYR A 227 -2.24 24.56 12.12
N GLN A 228 -2.44 25.41 13.13
CA GLN A 228 -3.66 26.25 13.21
C GLN A 228 -3.80 27.20 12.02
N SER A 229 -2.69 27.74 11.50
CA SER A 229 -2.70 28.56 10.29
C SER A 229 -3.14 27.75 9.06
N GLN A 230 -2.62 26.53 8.89
CA GLN A 230 -3.01 25.65 7.78
C GLN A 230 -4.47 25.21 7.90
N LEU A 231 -4.92 24.87 9.11
CA LEU A 231 -6.31 24.49 9.38
C LEU A 231 -7.27 25.64 9.07
N SER A 232 -6.96 26.85 9.54
CA SER A 232 -7.76 28.04 9.28
C SER A 232 -7.84 28.34 7.78
N TYR A 233 -6.71 28.25 7.08
CA TYR A 233 -6.67 28.41 5.63
C TYR A 233 -7.62 27.41 4.93
N TRP A 234 -7.49 26.11 5.22
CA TRP A 234 -8.33 25.09 4.57
C TRP A 234 -9.82 25.25 4.91
N LYS A 235 -10.15 25.59 6.16
CA LYS A 235 -11.54 25.91 6.53
C LYS A 235 -12.10 27.07 5.70
N GLN A 236 -11.32 28.12 5.49
CA GLN A 236 -11.73 29.25 4.67
C GLN A 236 -11.91 28.85 3.20
N GLN A 237 -11.00 28.04 2.64
CA GLN A 237 -11.11 27.58 1.25
C GLN A 237 -12.33 26.66 1.03
N PHE A 238 -12.68 25.83 2.02
CA PHE A 238 -13.80 24.88 1.90
C PHE A 238 -15.14 25.46 2.37
N ALA A 239 -15.17 26.56 3.11
CA ALA A 239 -16.40 27.20 3.59
C ALA A 239 -17.44 27.52 2.50
N PRO A 240 -17.08 28.00 1.29
CA PRO A 240 -18.06 28.30 0.25
C PRO A 240 -18.48 27.07 -0.57
N LEU A 241 -17.84 25.91 -0.39
CA LEU A 241 -18.13 24.73 -1.21
C LEU A 241 -19.35 23.97 -0.66
N PRO A 242 -20.19 23.40 -1.55
CA PRO A 242 -21.27 22.53 -1.10
C PRO A 242 -20.69 21.29 -0.41
N PRO A 243 -21.38 20.74 0.61
CA PRO A 243 -20.91 19.56 1.35
C PRO A 243 -20.90 18.29 0.49
N VAL A 244 -21.63 18.30 -0.62
CA VAL A 244 -21.77 17.20 -1.57
C VAL A 244 -21.66 17.77 -2.99
N LEU A 245 -20.84 17.14 -3.83
CA LEU A 245 -20.91 17.31 -5.27
C LEU A 245 -22.10 16.52 -5.80
N GLU A 246 -23.15 17.23 -6.25
CA GLU A 246 -24.32 16.62 -6.88
C GLU A 246 -23.99 16.25 -8.33
N LEU A 247 -23.81 14.95 -8.56
CA LEU A 247 -23.71 14.39 -9.90
C LEU A 247 -25.11 13.89 -10.32
N PRO A 248 -25.47 13.95 -11.62
CA PRO A 248 -26.68 13.33 -12.11
C PRO A 248 -26.61 11.81 -11.82
N THR A 249 -27.54 11.32 -11.02
CA THR A 249 -27.61 9.92 -10.59
C THR A 249 -28.91 9.30 -11.07
N ASP A 250 -28.88 8.03 -11.43
CA ASP A 250 -30.09 7.28 -11.82
C ASP A 250 -31.01 7.00 -10.61
N HIS A 251 -30.44 7.00 -9.39
CA HIS A 251 -31.14 6.73 -8.14
C HIS A 251 -30.73 7.72 -7.03
N PRO A 252 -31.67 8.10 -6.14
CA PRO A 252 -31.36 9.02 -5.04
C PRO A 252 -30.33 8.43 -4.08
N ARG A 253 -29.45 9.28 -3.54
CA ARG A 253 -28.47 8.87 -2.53
C ARG A 253 -29.18 8.38 -1.25
N PRO A 254 -28.87 7.18 -0.73
CA PRO A 254 -29.43 6.70 0.53
C PRO A 254 -29.00 7.57 1.73
N ASN A 255 -29.93 7.86 2.64
CA ASN A 255 -29.69 8.70 3.82
C ASN A 255 -28.98 7.97 4.98
N ALA A 256 -28.70 6.67 4.85
CA ALA A 256 -28.14 5.84 5.91
C ALA A 256 -26.82 5.16 5.47
N PRO A 257 -25.72 5.28 6.24
CA PRO A 257 -24.41 4.68 5.91
C PRO A 257 -24.47 3.16 5.72
N ALA A 258 -25.40 2.49 6.40
CA ALA A 258 -25.59 1.04 6.37
C ALA A 258 -26.15 0.50 5.02
N TYR A 259 -26.52 1.38 4.08
CA TYR A 259 -27.11 1.01 2.78
C TYR A 259 -26.20 1.29 1.58
N GLN A 260 -24.94 1.67 1.80
CA GLN A 260 -23.98 1.65 0.69
C GLN A 260 -23.63 0.20 0.38
N GLU A 261 -24.29 -0.38 -0.61
CA GLU A 261 -24.03 -1.76 -1.05
C GLU A 261 -22.66 -1.89 -1.74
N PHE A 262 -21.95 -0.78 -1.97
CA PHE A 262 -20.67 -0.66 -2.70
C PHE A 262 -20.64 -1.43 -4.03
N ARG A 263 -21.82 -1.73 -4.59
CA ARG A 263 -21.99 -2.36 -5.88
C ARG A 263 -21.70 -1.31 -6.95
N GLY A 264 -20.71 -1.59 -7.78
CA GLY A 264 -20.34 -0.73 -8.89
C GLY A 264 -19.68 -1.52 -10.00
N ALA A 265 -19.85 -1.06 -11.23
CA ALA A 265 -19.08 -1.53 -12.38
C ALA A 265 -17.83 -0.66 -12.54
N GLN A 266 -16.73 -1.27 -12.96
CA GLN A 266 -15.53 -0.55 -13.39
C GLN A 266 -15.50 -0.51 -14.91
N HIS A 267 -15.34 0.68 -15.48
CA HIS A 267 -15.17 0.88 -16.92
C HIS A 267 -13.73 1.36 -17.17
N GLU A 268 -12.97 0.56 -17.91
CA GLU A 268 -11.58 0.87 -18.25
C GLU A 268 -11.53 1.60 -19.61
N ILE A 269 -10.82 2.73 -19.65
CA ILE A 269 -10.60 3.51 -20.87
C ILE A 269 -9.09 3.65 -21.05
N SER A 270 -8.58 3.25 -22.22
CA SER A 270 -7.18 3.44 -22.60
C SER A 270 -7.04 4.62 -23.54
N LEU A 271 -6.17 5.58 -23.18
CA LEU A 271 -5.81 6.67 -24.08
C LEU A 271 -4.86 6.16 -25.16
N SER A 272 -5.09 6.56 -26.42
CA SER A 272 -4.19 6.17 -27.51
C SER A 272 -2.78 6.71 -27.29
N LYS A 273 -1.78 6.05 -27.88
CA LYS A 273 -0.39 6.53 -27.83
C LYS A 273 -0.26 7.96 -28.35
N GLN A 274 -1.01 8.28 -29.40
CA GLN A 274 -1.04 9.61 -29.99
C GLN A 274 -1.59 10.64 -28.99
N LEU A 275 -2.80 10.40 -28.46
CA LEU A 275 -3.42 11.31 -27.49
C LEU A 275 -2.56 11.49 -26.23
N THR A 276 -1.94 10.42 -25.76
CA THR A 276 -1.01 10.46 -24.63
C THR A 276 0.21 11.33 -24.93
N SER A 277 0.73 11.28 -26.16
CA SER A 277 1.87 12.09 -26.59
C SER A 277 1.48 13.57 -26.71
N ASP A 278 0.31 13.83 -27.29
CA ASP A 278 -0.21 15.19 -27.45
C ASP A 278 -0.47 15.86 -26.10
N LEU A 279 -1.06 15.13 -25.14
CA LEU A 279 -1.25 15.62 -23.77
C LEU A 279 0.09 15.92 -23.08
N LYS A 280 1.10 15.05 -23.25
CA LYS A 280 2.43 15.29 -22.69
C LYS A 280 3.08 16.54 -23.27
N LEU A 281 2.92 16.78 -24.58
CA LEU A 281 3.42 18.00 -25.23
C LEU A 281 2.67 19.24 -24.76
N PHE A 282 1.35 19.17 -24.59
CA PHE A 282 0.55 20.28 -24.08
C PHE A 282 0.95 20.71 -22.67
N CYS A 283 1.39 19.78 -21.82
CA CYS A 283 1.84 20.06 -20.46
C CYS A 283 3.29 20.58 -20.34
N GLN A 284 4.06 20.62 -21.43
CA GLN A 284 5.44 21.15 -21.47
C GLN A 284 5.46 22.65 -21.74
#